data_AF-A0A210PDL9-F1
#
_entry.id   AF-A0A210PDL9-F1
#
_cell.length_a   1.000
_cell.length_b   1.000
_cell.length_c   1.000
_cell.angle_alpha   90.00
_cell.angle_beta   90.00
_cell.angle_gamma   90.00
#
_symmetry.space_group_name_H-M   'P 1'
#
loop_
_entity.id
_entity.type
_entity.pdbx_description
1 polymer ?
#
loop_
_entity_poly.entity_id
_entity_poly.type
_entity_poly.pdbx_seq_one_letter_code
_entity_poly.pdbx_strand_id
1 'polypeptide(L)'
;MVLQKGPRGAVVWGKSTKLGDTVHVSLNGHEVAHANVTHDEYGGLMWIVKVVMNRNNYGPYNLTALSSLGELTLHDVMFGDVWVCSGQSNMVFPLLWVNTCIPIA
;
A
#
# COMPACT_ATOMS: atom_id res chain seq x y z
N MET A 1 0.18 -0.12 -9.37
CA MET A 1 -0.99 -0.02 -8.45
C MET A 1 -0.80 1.16 -7.49
N VAL A 2 -1.84 1.67 -6.82
CA VAL A 2 -1.73 2.80 -5.86
C VAL A 2 -2.27 2.40 -4.48
N LEU A 3 -1.48 2.64 -3.43
CA LEU A 3 -1.80 2.42 -2.02
C LEU A 3 -1.98 3.76 -1.28
N GLN A 4 -2.82 3.80 -0.25
CA GLN A 4 -3.10 5.04 0.49
C GLN A 4 -1.89 5.54 1.29
N LYS A 5 -1.53 6.83 1.15
CA LYS A 5 -0.31 7.42 1.74
C LYS A 5 -0.40 7.68 3.26
N GLY A 6 -1.52 8.21 3.78
CA GLY A 6 -1.58 8.58 5.20
C GLY A 6 -2.96 9.01 5.73
N PRO A 7 -3.04 9.37 7.03
CA PRO A 7 -2.08 9.08 8.10
C PRO A 7 -2.18 7.63 8.61
N ARG A 8 -3.21 6.89 8.20
CA ARG A 8 -3.52 5.53 8.71
C ARG A 8 -2.63 4.43 8.12
N GLY A 9 -1.85 4.72 7.09
CA GLY A 9 -1.03 3.75 6.36
C GLY A 9 -1.85 2.81 5.46
N ALA A 10 -1.18 2.11 4.54
CA ALA A 10 -1.78 1.10 3.70
C ALA A 10 -1.78 -0.26 4.41
N VAL A 11 -2.90 -0.97 4.37
CA VAL A 11 -2.98 -2.35 4.87
C VAL A 11 -2.59 -3.29 3.75
N VAL A 12 -1.53 -4.05 3.97
CA VAL A 12 -1.05 -5.11 3.08
C VAL A 12 -1.25 -6.43 3.79
N TRP A 13 -1.74 -7.42 3.05
CA TRP A 13 -2.04 -8.73 3.60
C TRP A 13 -1.86 -9.82 2.56
N GLY A 14 -1.72 -11.05 3.02
CA GLY A 14 -1.60 -12.21 2.15
C GLY A 14 -1.95 -13.50 2.89
N LYS A 15 -2.21 -14.54 2.11
CA LYS A 15 -2.38 -15.90 2.62
C LYS A 15 -1.03 -16.58 2.77
N SER A 16 -0.98 -17.59 3.62
CA SER A 16 0.19 -18.45 3.82
C SER A 16 -0.26 -19.90 4.00
N THR A 17 0.69 -20.83 3.93
CA THR A 17 0.47 -22.26 4.21
C THR A 17 1.18 -22.73 5.48
N LYS A 18 1.99 -21.86 6.12
CA LYS A 18 2.79 -22.20 7.30
C LYS A 18 2.46 -21.27 8.47
N LEU A 19 1.92 -21.84 9.55
CA LEU A 19 1.58 -21.13 10.78
C LEU A 19 2.84 -20.70 11.53
N GLY A 20 2.84 -19.48 12.09
CA GLY A 20 3.96 -18.95 12.87
C GLY A 20 5.17 -18.52 12.04
N ASP A 21 5.09 -18.58 10.71
CA ASP A 21 6.13 -18.00 9.84
C ASP A 21 6.12 -16.47 9.95
N THR A 22 7.28 -15.85 9.79
CA THR A 22 7.42 -14.38 9.80
C THR A 22 7.57 -13.90 8.38
N VAL A 23 6.68 -12.99 7.97
CA VAL A 23 6.71 -12.32 6.67
C VAL A 23 7.34 -10.94 6.86
N HIS A 24 8.46 -10.72 6.18
CA HIS A 24 9.14 -9.43 6.11
C HIS A 24 8.66 -8.68 4.87
N VAL A 25 8.18 -7.45 5.05
CA VAL A 25 7.75 -6.57 3.97
C VAL A 25 8.76 -5.46 3.78
N SER A 26 9.32 -5.36 2.58
CA SER A 26 10.28 -4.32 2.21
C SER A 26 9.79 -3.47 1.03
N LEU A 27 10.24 -2.21 1.00
CA LEU A 27 10.07 -1.30 -0.11
C LEU A 27 11.45 -0.95 -0.67
N ASN A 28 11.67 -1.23 -1.96
CA ASN A 28 12.98 -1.06 -2.62
C ASN A 28 14.14 -1.70 -1.83
N GLY A 29 13.91 -2.86 -1.22
CA GLY A 29 14.88 -3.59 -0.41
C GLY A 29 15.04 -3.09 1.03
N HIS A 30 14.37 -2.00 1.42
CA HIS A 30 14.37 -1.55 2.82
C HIS A 30 13.17 -2.15 3.55
N GLU A 31 13.40 -2.95 4.59
CA GLU A 31 12.32 -3.49 5.42
C GLU A 31 11.52 -2.33 6.05
N VAL A 32 10.21 -2.35 5.89
CA VAL A 32 9.30 -1.33 6.43
C VAL A 32 8.39 -1.88 7.52
N ALA A 33 8.13 -3.19 7.51
CA ALA A 33 7.33 -3.85 8.52
C ALA A 33 7.46 -5.38 8.39
N HIS A 34 7.01 -6.10 9.42
CA HIS A 34 6.91 -7.56 9.42
C HIS A 34 5.61 -7.99 10.12
N ALA A 35 5.16 -9.21 9.83
CA ALA A 35 4.01 -9.82 10.47
C ALA A 35 4.19 -11.32 10.62
N ASN A 36 3.66 -11.88 11.70
CA ASN A 36 3.56 -13.33 11.86
C ASN A 36 2.29 -13.85 11.20
N VAL A 37 2.37 -15.05 10.61
CA VAL A 37 1.23 -15.74 10.05
C VAL A 37 0.37 -16.30 11.19
N THR A 38 -0.90 -15.91 11.20
CA THR A 38 -1.92 -16.36 12.16
C THR A 38 -3.11 -16.98 11.44
N HIS A 39 -4.04 -17.56 12.20
CA HIS A 39 -5.31 -17.99 11.65
C HIS A 39 -6.18 -16.79 11.24
N ASP A 40 -6.89 -16.93 10.12
CA ASP A 40 -7.99 -16.04 9.75
C ASP A 40 -9.32 -16.49 10.39
N GLU A 41 -10.37 -15.70 10.19
CA GLU A 41 -11.72 -15.96 10.72
C GLU A 41 -12.41 -17.20 10.13
N TYR A 42 -11.88 -17.74 9.02
CA TYR A 42 -12.40 -18.92 8.31
C TYR A 42 -11.51 -20.16 8.50
N GLY A 43 -10.51 -20.10 9.38
CA GLY A 43 -9.57 -21.20 9.67
C GLY A 43 -8.41 -21.33 8.67
N GLY A 44 -8.31 -20.43 7.69
CA GLY A 44 -7.14 -20.27 6.83
C GLY A 44 -5.97 -19.62 7.57
N LEU A 45 -4.84 -19.46 6.87
CA LEU A 45 -3.64 -18.82 7.41
C LEU A 45 -3.35 -17.52 6.64
N MET A 46 -3.15 -16.43 7.38
CA MET A 46 -3.03 -15.08 6.84
C MET A 46 -2.01 -14.27 7.64
N TRP A 47 -1.42 -13.27 7.00
CA TRP A 47 -0.64 -12.22 7.64
C TRP A 47 -1.17 -10.86 7.23
N ILE A 48 -1.10 -9.89 8.14
CA ILE A 48 -1.59 -8.53 7.93
C ILE A 48 -0.56 -7.56 8.50
N VAL A 49 -0.24 -6.53 7.74
CA VAL A 49 0.74 -5.52 8.10
C VAL A 49 0.31 -4.15 7.62
N LYS A 50 0.62 -3.13 8.43
CA LYS A 50 0.37 -1.74 8.10
C LYS A 50 1.67 -1.08 7.65
N VAL A 51 1.70 -0.62 6.40
CA VAL A 51 2.84 0.10 5.83
C VAL A 51 2.56 1.60 5.93
N VAL A 52 3.37 2.30 6.72
CA VAL A 52 3.27 3.75 6.91
C VAL A 52 4.42 4.44 6.19
N MET A 53 4.10 5.28 5.20
CA MET A 53 5.09 6.06 4.46
C MET A 53 5.20 7.46 5.06
N ASN A 54 6.31 7.75 5.74
CA ASN A 54 6.57 9.05 6.38
C ASN A 54 7.32 10.04 5.45
N ARG A 55 7.65 9.67 4.22
CA ARG A 55 8.40 10.53 3.28
C ARG A 55 7.58 10.93 2.06
N ASN A 56 7.82 12.17 1.61
CA ASN A 56 7.41 12.73 0.32
C ASN A 56 8.19 12.11 -0.85
N ASN A 57 8.32 10.78 -0.86
CA ASN A 57 9.09 10.11 -1.87
C ASN A 57 8.10 9.54 -2.92
N TYR A 58 7.94 10.33 -3.99
CA TYR A 58 6.97 10.14 -5.06
C TYR A 58 7.59 9.31 -6.17
N GLY A 59 7.67 7.99 -5.97
CA GLY A 59 8.16 7.07 -6.99
C GLY A 59 7.40 5.75 -6.94
N PRO A 60 7.42 4.97 -8.03
CA PRO A 60 7.06 3.58 -7.95
C PRO A 60 8.03 2.86 -7.00
N TYR A 61 7.47 2.04 -6.12
CA TYR A 61 8.20 1.15 -5.24
C TYR A 61 8.03 -0.29 -5.68
N ASN A 62 9.10 -1.07 -5.50
CA ASN A 62 9.02 -2.52 -5.46
C ASN A 62 8.68 -2.93 -4.04
N LEU A 63 7.47 -3.47 -3.84
CA LEU A 63 7.03 -4.03 -2.57
C LEU A 63 7.30 -5.52 -2.56
N THR A 64 8.12 -5.96 -1.62
CA THR A 64 8.55 -7.36 -1.54
C THR A 64 8.08 -7.96 -0.24
N ALA A 65 7.41 -9.11 -0.30
CA ALA A 65 7.06 -9.93 0.85
C ALA A 65 7.93 -11.19 0.83
N LEU A 66 8.78 -11.34 1.85
CA LEU A 66 9.70 -12.45 2.01
C LEU A 66 9.29 -13.28 3.24
N SER A 67 9.21 -14.60 3.07
CA SER A 67 8.97 -15.56 4.16
C SER A 67 9.85 -16.80 3.98
N SER A 68 9.74 -17.76 4.91
CA SER A 68 10.46 -19.02 4.76
C SER A 68 9.97 -19.88 3.58
N LEU A 69 8.81 -19.55 3.00
CA LEU A 69 8.23 -20.25 1.85
C LEU A 69 8.66 -19.66 0.51
N GLY A 70 9.24 -18.45 0.49
CA GLY A 70 9.70 -17.78 -0.71
C GLY A 70 9.50 -16.27 -0.68
N GLU A 71 9.61 -15.67 -1.85
CA GLU A 71 9.55 -14.22 -2.06
C GLU A 71 8.50 -13.89 -3.12
N LEU A 72 7.74 -12.81 -2.89
CA LEU A 72 6.84 -12.23 -3.87
C LEU A 72 7.09 -10.72 -3.98
N THR A 73 7.31 -10.24 -5.19
CA THR A 73 7.53 -8.81 -5.47
C THR A 73 6.40 -8.24 -6.30
N LEU A 74 5.83 -7.12 -5.85
CA LEU A 74 4.93 -6.26 -6.61
C LEU A 74 5.72 -5.06 -7.10
N HIS A 75 5.72 -4.86 -8.41
CA HIS A 75 6.35 -3.72 -9.06
C HIS A 75 5.36 -2.56 -9.23
N ASP A 76 5.90 -1.34 -9.40
CA ASP A 76 5.12 -0.14 -9.68
C ASP A 76 4.02 0.16 -8.66
N VAL A 77 4.34 -0.01 -7.37
CA VAL A 77 3.47 0.34 -6.25
C VAL A 77 3.69 1.81 -5.88
N MET A 78 2.69 2.65 -6.11
CA MET A 78 2.72 4.06 -5.72
C MET A 78 1.98 4.28 -4.39
N PHE A 79 2.38 5.27 -3.60
CA PHE A 79 1.65 5.67 -2.39
C PHE A 79 1.07 7.07 -2.58
N GLY A 80 -0.26 7.19 -2.58
CA GLY A 80 -0.96 8.44 -2.86
C GLY A 80 -2.48 8.34 -2.72
N ASP A 81 -3.16 9.41 -3.12
CA ASP A 81 -4.62 9.49 -3.16
C ASP A 81 -5.09 9.31 -4.60
N VAL A 82 -6.17 8.55 -4.80
CA VAL A 82 -6.78 8.33 -6.12
C VAL A 82 -8.00 9.23 -6.26
N TRP A 83 -7.94 10.16 -7.21
CA TRP A 83 -9.06 11.02 -7.58
C TRP A 83 -9.77 10.43 -8.80
N VAL A 84 -11.02 9.99 -8.63
CA VAL A 84 -11.85 9.54 -9.75
C VAL A 84 -12.60 10.75 -10.30
N CYS A 85 -12.20 11.23 -11.47
CA CYS A 85 -12.91 12.31 -12.16
C CYS A 85 -14.13 11.73 -12.87
N SER A 86 -15.31 11.85 -12.26
CA SER A 86 -16.59 11.55 -12.92
C SER A 86 -17.29 12.85 -13.34
N GLY A 87 -17.67 12.96 -14.61
CA GLY A 87 -18.46 14.07 -15.15
C GLY A 87 -19.31 13.63 -16.33
N GLN A 88 -20.40 14.36 -16.61
CA GLN A 88 -21.08 14.30 -17.91
C GLN A 88 -20.19 14.94 -18.99
N SER A 89 -20.43 14.57 -20.25
CA SER A 89 -19.53 14.64 -21.43
C SER A 89 -18.83 15.96 -21.81
N ASN A 90 -18.91 17.02 -21.00
CA ASN A 90 -18.27 18.31 -21.27
C ASN A 90 -17.55 18.90 -20.02
N MET A 91 -16.76 18.10 -19.32
CA MET A 91 -15.93 18.58 -18.21
C MET A 91 -14.45 18.29 -18.51
N VAL A 92 -13.82 19.21 -19.26
CA VAL A 92 -12.37 19.38 -19.19
C VAL A 92 -12.09 19.96 -17.79
N PHE A 93 -11.31 19.26 -16.98
CA PHE A 93 -10.79 19.79 -15.72
C PHE A 93 -9.30 20.12 -15.92
N PRO A 94 -8.96 21.37 -16.25
CA PRO A 94 -7.57 21.75 -16.46
C PRO A 94 -6.83 21.75 -15.13
N LEU A 95 -5.71 21.01 -15.06
CA LEU A 95 -4.84 20.88 -13.87
C LEU A 95 -4.34 22.23 -13.31
N LEU A 96 -4.47 23.33 -14.07
CA LEU A 96 -4.20 24.70 -13.63
C LEU A 96 -5.09 25.18 -12.47
N TRP A 97 -6.23 24.53 -12.20
CA TRP A 97 -7.21 25.00 -11.22
C TRP A 97 -6.97 24.43 -9.79
N VAL A 98 -5.96 23.57 -9.61
CA VAL A 98 -5.67 22.89 -8.33
C VAL A 98 -4.87 23.77 -7.33
N ASN A 99 -4.32 24.91 -7.76
CA ASN A 99 -3.50 25.78 -6.90
C ASN A 99 -4.30 26.69 -5.93
N THR A 100 -5.63 26.64 -5.93
CA THR A 100 -6.48 27.45 -5.05
C THR A 100 -7.40 26.62 -4.17
N CYS A 101 -6.85 25.63 -3.46
CA CYS A 101 -7.50 25.12 -2.25
C CYS A 101 -6.86 25.78 -1.03
N ILE A 102 -7.48 26.86 -0.57
CA ILE A 102 -7.23 27.47 0.74
C ILE A 102 -7.74 26.48 1.80
N PRO A 103 -6.95 26.13 2.84
CA PRO A 103 -7.44 25.30 3.93
C PRO A 103 -8.51 26.09 4.71
N ILE A 104 -9.70 25.54 4.82
CA ILE A 104 -10.70 26.01 5.78
C ILE A 104 -10.38 25.28 7.09
N ALA A 105 -10.17 26.08 8.14
CA ALA A 105 -9.93 25.65 9.52
C ALA A 105 -11.06 24.78 10.08
#